data_AF-A0A5D2B8E3-F1
#
_entry.id   AF-A0A5D2B8E3-F1
#
_cell.length_a   1.000
_cell.length_b   1.000
_cell.length_c   1.000
_cell.angle_alpha   90.00
_cell.angle_beta   90.00
_cell.angle_gamma   90.00
#
_symmetry.space_group_name_H-M   'P 1'
#
loop_
_entity.id
_entity.type
_entity.pdbx_description
1 polymer ?
#
loop_
_entity_poly.entity_id
_entity_poly.type
_entity_poly.pdbx_seq_one_letter_code
_entity_poly.pdbx_strand_id
1 'polypeptide(L)' 'MNKQSRKEFETTNAQGDVERKVVTMDYSSSAGKGPEMKAVQVTHQHPPTNQKTSGGVLTGAAAAATLALESAKDAISRN' A
#
# COMPACT_ATOMS: atom_id res chain seq x y z
N MET A 1 -13.27 -27.46 12.89
CA MET A 1 -12.52 -26.20 12.70
C MET A 1 -11.32 -26.19 13.63
N ASN A 2 -10.10 -26.19 13.08
CA ASN A 2 -8.84 -26.19 13.82
C ASN A 2 -8.64 -24.81 14.47
N LYS A 3 -8.89 -24.71 15.79
CA LYS A 3 -8.68 -23.47 16.56
C LYS A 3 -7.19 -23.37 16.91
N GLN A 4 -6.33 -23.12 15.93
CA GLN A 4 -4.95 -22.76 16.23
C GLN A 4 -4.99 -21.37 16.89
N SER A 5 -4.58 -21.29 18.15
CA SER A 5 -4.49 -20.06 18.92
C SER A 5 -3.48 -19.13 18.25
N ARG A 6 -3.96 -18.26 17.37
CA ARG A 6 -3.20 -17.22 16.69
C ARG A 6 -2.66 -16.27 17.74
N LYS A 7 -1.33 -16.16 17.85
CA LYS A 7 -0.69 -15.19 18.74
C LYS A 7 -0.44 -13.91 17.96
N GLU A 8 -1.13 -12.84 18.36
CA GLU A 8 -1.02 -11.51 17.76
C GLU A 8 -0.39 -10.56 18.79
N PHE A 9 0.56 -9.75 18.35
CA PHE A 9 1.21 -8.73 19.19
C PHE A 9 1.34 -7.42 18.41
N GLU A 10 1.02 -6.30 19.04
CA GLU A 10 1.30 -4.97 18.49
C GLU A 10 2.65 -4.49 19.00
N THR A 11 3.48 -4.01 18.09
CA THR A 11 4.83 -3.50 18.38
C THR A 11 5.08 -2.23 17.58
N THR A 12 5.74 -1.24 18.18
CA THR A 12 6.21 -0.07 17.45
C THR A 12 7.58 -0.37 16.83
N ASN A 13 7.76 -0.07 15.53
CA ASN A 13 9.03 -0.26 14.85
C ASN A 13 10.02 0.89 15.14
N ALA A 14 11.24 0.79 14.63
CA ALA A 14 12.29 1.81 14.84
C ALA A 14 11.92 3.18 14.24
N GLN A 15 10.98 3.22 13.30
CA GLN A 15 10.47 4.41 12.62
C GLN A 15 9.26 5.03 13.35
N GLY A 16 8.77 4.40 14.43
CA GLY A 16 7.62 4.88 15.18
C GLY A 16 6.26 4.39 14.67
N ASP A 17 6.23 3.56 13.63
CA ASP A 17 4.98 3.00 13.09
C ASP A 17 4.49 1.81 13.93
N VAL A 18 3.17 1.71 14.06
CA VAL A 18 2.51 0.58 14.73
C VAL A 18 2.44 -0.61 13.78
N GLU A 19 3.11 -1.71 14.14
CA GLU A 19 3.11 -2.96 13.41
C GLU A 19 2.38 -4.04 14.19
N ARG A 20 1.54 -4.82 13.50
CA ARG A 20 0.91 -6.01 14.07
C ARG A 20 1.65 -7.26 13.61
N LYS A 21 2.31 -7.94 14.54
CA LYS A 21 3.00 -9.22 14.30
C LYS A 21 2.07 -10.37 14.61
N VAL A 22 1.89 -11.25 13.63
CA VAL A 22 1.04 -12.44 13.73
C VAL A 22 1.92 -13.67 13.56
N VAL A 23 1.98 -14.52 14.58
CA VAL A 23 2.66 -15.81 14.48
C VAL A 23 1.65 -16.85 13.98
N THR A 24 1.93 -17.45 12.83
CA THR A 24 1.10 -18.46 12.18
C THR A 24 1.92 -19.70 11.80
N MET A 25 1.23 -20.80 11.50
CA MET A 25 1.86 -21.95 10.86
C MET A 25 1.55 -21.92 9.37
N ASP A 26 2.59 -21.98 8.55
CA ASP A 26 2.50 -22.18 7.11
C ASP A 26 2.53 -23.68 6.80
N TYR A 27 1.65 -24.10 5.90
CA TYR A 27 1.55 -25.49 5.46
C TYR A 27 1.88 -25.52 3.97
N SER A 28 3.13 -25.87 3.66
CA SER A 28 3.60 -25.96 2.28
C SER A 28 3.71 -27.43 1.88
N SER A 29 3.06 -27.83 0.78
CA SER A 29 3.25 -29.14 0.17
C SER A 29 3.96 -28.95 -1.17
N SER A 30 5.17 -29.48 -1.30
CA SER A 30 5.92 -29.47 -2.56
C SER A 30 5.66 -30.78 -3.32
N ALA A 31 5.59 -30.73 -4.65
CA ALA A 31 5.44 -31.94 -5.46
C ALA A 31 6.56 -32.95 -5.14
N GLY A 32 6.19 -34.17 -4.74
CA GLY A 32 7.13 -35.22 -4.33
C GLY A 32 7.66 -35.13 -2.89
N LYS A 33 7.29 -34.12 -2.10
CA LYS A 33 7.57 -34.05 -0.66
C LYS A 33 6.27 -33.99 0.14
N GLY A 34 6.26 -34.67 1.28
CA GLY A 34 5.12 -34.64 2.20
C GLY A 34 4.81 -33.23 2.72
N PRO A 35 3.65 -33.05 3.39
CA PRO A 35 3.26 -31.77 3.94
C PRO A 35 4.30 -31.28 4.95
N GLU A 36 4.81 -30.07 4.75
CA GLU A 36 5.75 -29.40 5.64
C GLU A 36 5.04 -28.27 6.39
N MET A 37 5.25 -28.21 7.71
CA MET A 37 4.58 -27.26 8.59
C MET A 37 5.65 -26.36 9.24
N LYS A 38 5.68 -25.07 8.89
CA LYS A 38 6.69 -24.11 9.35
C LYS A 38 6.05 -22.99 10.18
N ALA A 39 6.71 -22.61 11.27
CA ALA A 39 6.30 -21.41 12.00
C ALA A 39 6.74 -20.17 11.20
N VAL A 40 5.79 -19.32 10.84
CA VAL A 40 6.02 -18.09 10.08
C VAL A 40 5.47 -16.91 10.86
N GLN A 41 6.24 -15.82 10.89
CA GLN A 41 5.79 -14.55 11.44
C GLN A 41 5.41 -13.61 10.31
N VAL A 42 4.18 -13.11 10.34
CA VAL A 42 3.67 -12.12 9.37
C VAL A 42 3.58 -10.77 10.07
N THR A 43 4.28 -9.77 9.55
CA THR A 43 4.19 -8.38 10.02
C THR A 43 3.23 -7.61 9.14
N HIS A 44 2.11 -7.16 9.70
CA HIS A 44 1.22 -6.20 9.06
C HIS A 44 1.61 -4.79 9.49
N GLN A 45 2.13 -4.01 8.55
CA GLN A 45 2.34 -2.59 8.74
C GLN A 45 1.09 -1.87 8.23
N HIS A 46 0.35 -1.23 9.13
CA HIS A 46 -0.75 -0.37 8.72
C HIS A 46 -0.14 0.95 8.26
N PRO A 47 -0.33 1.38 7.00
CA PRO A 47 0.03 2.74 6.64
C PRO A 47 -0.72 3.70 7.57
N PRO A 48 -0.09 4.81 8.00
CA PRO A 48 -0.78 5.79 8.82
C PRO A 48 -2.07 6.18 8.12
N THR A 49 -3.18 6.20 8.86
CA THR A 49 -4.54 6.47 8.36
C THR A 49 -4.67 7.81 7.61
N ASN A 50 -3.65 8.67 7.74
CA ASN A 50 -3.52 9.96 7.09
C ASN A 50 -2.36 9.99 6.09
N GLN A 51 -2.17 8.95 5.26
CA GLN A 51 -1.35 9.06 4.05
C GLN A 51 -1.99 10.06 3.08
N LYS A 52 -1.77 11.35 3.35
CA LYS A 52 -2.12 12.45 2.47
C LYS A 52 -1.21 12.31 1.26
N THR A 53 -1.70 11.70 0.18
CA THR A 53 -1.03 11.82 -1.11
C THR A 53 -1.08 13.31 -1.47
N SER A 54 0.08 13.96 -1.48
CA SER A 54 0.14 15.36 -1.91
C SER A 54 -0.23 15.35 -3.40
N GLY A 55 -1.45 15.76 -3.74
CA GLY A 55 -1.99 15.80 -5.10
C GLY A 55 -1.26 16.73 -6.09
N GLY A 56 0.00 17.08 -5.82
CA GLY A 56 0.80 18.03 -6.60
C GLY A 56 1.10 17.57 -8.03
N VAL A 57 1.07 16.26 -8.31
CA VAL A 57 1.29 15.74 -9.68
C VAL A 57 0.18 16.20 -10.63
N LEU A 58 -1.06 16.33 -10.14
CA LEU A 58 -2.20 16.74 -10.95
C LEU A 58 -2.26 18.25 -11.18
N THR A 59 -1.68 19.05 -10.28
CA THR A 59 -1.67 20.52 -10.37
C THR A 59 -0.92 21.01 -11.62
N GLY A 60 0.22 20.39 -11.95
CA GLY A 60 0.99 20.74 -13.15
C GLY A 60 0.28 20.37 -14.45
N ALA A 61 -0.38 19.21 -14.49
CA ALA A 61 -1.15 18.77 -15.65
C ALA A 61 -2.38 19.66 -15.90
N ALA A 62 -3.09 20.06 -14.84
CA ALA A 62 -4.21 20.99 -14.94
C ALA A 62 -3.78 22.36 -15.48
N ALA A 63 -2.67 22.91 -14.99
CA ALA A 63 -2.14 24.18 -15.47
C ALA A 63 -1.76 24.14 -16.95
N ALA A 64 -1.09 23.07 -17.40
CA ALA A 64 -0.75 22.90 -18.81
C ALA A 64 -1.99 22.80 -19.72
N ALA A 65 -3.03 22.09 -19.28
CA ALA A 65 -4.29 22.00 -20.01
C ALA A 65 -5.00 23.34 -20.11
N THR A 66 -5.06 24.13 -19.03
CA THR A 66 -5.64 25.47 -19.04
C THR A 66 -4.89 26.41 -20.00
N LEU A 67 -3.56 26.41 -19.97
CA LEU A 67 -2.74 27.24 -20.87
C LEU A 67 -2.93 26.86 -22.34
N ALA A 68 -3.04 25.57 -22.65
CA ALA A 68 -3.31 25.10 -24.01
C ALA A 68 -4.70 25.56 -24.51
N LEU A 69 -5.72 25.48 -23.67
CA LEU A 69 -7.08 25.93 -24.00
C LEU A 69 -7.16 27.45 -24.17
N GLU A 70 -6.50 28.20 -23.30
CA GLU A 70 -6.44 29.67 -23.38
C GLU A 70 -5.69 30.12 -24.64
N SER A 71 -4.54 29.51 -24.94
CA SER A 71 -3.80 29.76 -26.17
C SER A 71 -4.60 29.42 -27.44
N ALA A 72 -5.38 28.33 -27.42
CA ALA A 72 -6.23 27.95 -28.55
C ALA A 72 -7.38 28.95 -28.74
N LYS A 73 -8.01 29.41 -27.66
CA LYS A 73 -9.07 30.42 -27.69
C LYS A 73 -8.56 31.77 -28.24
N ASP A 74 -7.38 32.19 -27.80
CA ASP A 74 -6.75 33.43 -28.26
C ASP A 74 -6.36 33.39 -29.73
N ALA A 75 -5.86 32.25 -30.21
CA ALA A 75 -5.53 32.05 -31.63
C ALA A 75 -6.78 32.13 -32.53
N ILE A 76 -7.92 31.61 -32.07
CA ILE A 76 -9.19 31.67 -32.82
C ILE A 76 -9.81 33.08 -32.77
N SER A 77 -9.70 33.80 -31.64
CA SER A 77 -10.32 35.13 -31.49
C SER A 77 -9.60 36.26 -32.25
N ARG A 78 -8.35 36.05 -32.66
CA ARG A 78 -7.54 37.05 -33.39
C ARG A 78 -7.60 36.87 -34.92
N ASN A 79 -8.42 35.95 -35.41
CA ASN A 79 -8.75 35.76 -36.82
C ASN A 79 -10.20 36.19 -37.09
#